data_AF-A0A452ECU6-F1
#
_entry.id   AF-A0A452ECU6-F1
#
_cell.length_a   1.000
_cell.length_b   1.000
_cell.length_c   1.000
_cell.angle_alpha   90.00
_cell.angle_beta   90.00
_cell.angle_gamma   90.00
#
_symmetry.space_group_name_H-M   'P 1'
#
loop_
_entity.id
_entity.type
_entity.pdbx_description
1 polymer ?
#
loop_
_entity_poly.entity_id
_entity_poly.type
_entity_poly.pdbx_seq_one_letter_code
_entity_poly.pdbx_strand_id
1 'polypeptide(L)'
;MGNWAVNEGISIFVILVWLGMNVFLFVWYYRVYDIPDKFFYTRKLLGSALALARAPAACLNFNCMLILLPVCRNLLSFLRGSSACCSTRIRRQLDRNLTFHKMVAWMIALHTAIHTIAHLFNVEWCVNARVNNSDPYSIALSDIGDKPGETYLNFVRQRIKNPEGGLYVAVTRVAGITGVVITLCLILIITSSTKTIRRSYFEVFWYTHHLFVIFFIGLAIHGVQQIVRGQTAESLLKHQPRNCYQNISEWGKIKNCPIPEFSGNPPMTWKWIVGPMFLYLCERLVRFWRSQQKVVITKVVTHPFKTIELQMKKKGFKMEVGQYIFVKCPVVSKLEWHPFTLTSAPEEDFFSIHIRIVGDWTEGLFKACGCDKQEFQDAWKLPKVAVDGPFGTASEDVFSYEVVMLVGAGIGVTPFASILKSVWYKYCNKAPNLRLKKIYFYWLCRDTHAFEWFADLLQLLETQMQEKNNTGFLSYNIYLTGWDESQASHFAVHHDEEKDVITGLKQKTLYGRPNWDNEFKTIGSQHPNTRIGVFLCGPEALADTLNKQCISNSDSGPRGVHFIFNKENF
;
A
#
# COMPACT_ATOMS: atom_id res chain seq x y z
N MET A 1 8.70 -22.73 -16.86
CA MET A 1 9.28 -21.63 -16.04
C MET A 1 9.23 -20.25 -16.72
N GLY A 2 9.07 -20.14 -18.06
CA GLY A 2 9.04 -18.85 -18.77
C GLY A 2 7.83 -17.95 -18.47
N ASN A 3 6.64 -18.53 -18.26
CA ASN A 3 5.37 -17.79 -18.12
C ASN A 3 5.34 -16.83 -16.92
N TRP A 4 5.99 -17.21 -15.82
CA TRP A 4 5.98 -16.43 -14.58
C TRP A 4 6.88 -15.19 -14.67
N ALA A 5 8.03 -15.30 -15.33
CA ALA A 5 8.97 -14.19 -15.49
C ALA A 5 8.36 -12.99 -16.24
N VAL A 6 7.44 -13.25 -17.18
CA VAL A 6 6.76 -12.20 -17.96
C VAL A 6 5.81 -11.37 -17.09
N ASN A 7 5.09 -12.01 -16.16
CA ASN A 7 4.10 -11.36 -15.32
C ASN A 7 4.66 -10.84 -13.99
N GLU A 8 5.65 -11.51 -13.42
CA GLU A 8 6.12 -11.23 -12.07
C GLU A 8 7.56 -10.73 -12.02
N GLY A 9 8.34 -10.88 -13.11
CA GLY A 9 9.80 -10.69 -13.15
C GLY A 9 10.31 -9.40 -12.50
N ILE A 10 9.77 -8.25 -12.91
CA ILE A 10 10.16 -6.94 -12.35
C ILE A 10 9.80 -6.84 -10.86
N SER A 11 8.63 -7.36 -10.47
CA SER A 11 8.17 -7.32 -9.08
C SER A 11 9.10 -8.10 -8.18
N ILE A 12 9.50 -9.30 -8.60
CA ILE A 12 10.46 -10.13 -7.85
C ILE A 12 11.82 -9.47 -7.80
N PHE A 13 12.29 -8.92 -8.94
CA PHE A 13 13.57 -8.23 -8.99
C PHE A 13 13.62 -7.08 -7.97
N VAL A 14 12.59 -6.23 -7.93
CA VAL A 14 12.50 -5.14 -6.94
C VAL A 14 12.50 -5.68 -5.51
N ILE A 15 11.75 -6.76 -5.24
CA ILE A 15 11.72 -7.39 -3.91
C ILE A 15 13.09 -7.97 -3.53
N LEU A 16 13.77 -8.66 -4.45
CA LEU A 16 15.09 -9.24 -4.21
C LEU A 16 16.15 -8.16 -3.97
N VAL A 17 16.11 -7.06 -4.71
CA VAL A 17 16.99 -5.91 -4.48
C VAL A 17 16.73 -5.32 -3.10
N TRP A 18 15.48 -5.09 -2.73
CA TRP A 18 15.12 -4.58 -1.40
C TRP A 18 15.54 -5.53 -0.26
N LEU A 19 15.33 -6.84 -0.40
CA LEU A 19 15.78 -7.84 0.57
C LEU A 19 17.31 -7.89 0.64
N GLY A 20 17.99 -7.87 -0.51
CA GLY A 20 19.45 -7.83 -0.60
C GLY A 20 20.04 -6.61 0.11
N MET A 21 19.42 -5.44 -0.05
CA MET A 21 19.81 -4.22 0.68
C MET A 21 19.63 -4.35 2.18
N ASN A 22 18.53 -4.96 2.65
CA ASN A 22 18.32 -5.21 4.09
C ASN A 22 19.39 -6.15 4.68
N VAL A 23 19.68 -7.26 3.99
CA VAL A 23 20.72 -8.20 4.42
C VAL A 23 22.09 -7.54 4.40
N PHE A 24 22.41 -6.79 3.34
CA PHE A 24 23.65 -6.04 3.24
C PHE A 24 23.81 -5.04 4.39
N LEU A 25 22.80 -4.19 4.64
CA LEU A 25 22.83 -3.22 5.73
C LEU A 25 22.97 -3.91 7.09
N PHE A 26 22.24 -5.00 7.32
CA PHE A 26 22.34 -5.75 8.55
C PHE A 26 23.77 -6.27 8.78
N VAL A 27 24.34 -7.00 7.79
CA VAL A 27 25.68 -7.58 7.90
C VAL A 27 26.75 -6.50 7.99
N TRP A 28 26.64 -5.45 7.20
CA TRP A 28 27.57 -4.32 7.21
C TRP A 28 27.61 -3.65 8.58
N TYR A 29 26.45 -3.23 9.10
CA TYR A 29 26.39 -2.58 10.40
C TYR A 29 26.72 -3.53 11.53
N TYR A 30 26.40 -4.83 11.43
CA TYR A 30 26.85 -5.81 12.41
C TYR A 30 28.38 -5.80 12.50
N ARG A 31 29.06 -5.93 11.35
CA ARG A 31 30.53 -5.92 11.28
C ARG A 31 31.14 -4.60 11.74
N VAL A 32 30.52 -3.45 11.46
CA VAL A 32 30.99 -2.13 11.91
C VAL A 32 31.07 -2.02 13.42
N TYR A 33 30.18 -2.68 14.17
CA TYR A 33 30.21 -2.67 15.63
C TYR A 33 30.94 -3.87 16.23
N ASP A 34 31.03 -4.99 15.51
CA ASP A 34 31.63 -6.24 15.99
C ASP A 34 33.16 -6.32 15.79
N ILE A 35 33.69 -5.77 14.69
CA ILE A 35 35.10 -5.96 14.30
C ILE A 35 36.02 -4.82 14.79
N PRO A 36 35.77 -3.53 14.49
CA PRO A 36 36.75 -2.47 14.74
C PRO A 36 37.08 -2.27 16.22
N ASP A 37 38.32 -1.85 16.49
CA ASP A 37 38.83 -1.62 17.85
C ASP A 37 38.11 -0.46 18.57
N LYS A 38 37.48 0.46 17.82
CA LYS A 38 36.65 1.57 18.37
C LYS A 38 35.62 1.13 19.40
N PHE A 39 34.99 -0.02 19.19
CA PHE A 39 33.94 -0.54 20.08
C PHE A 39 34.43 -1.69 20.95
N PHE A 40 35.74 -1.93 21.04
CA PHE A 40 36.31 -3.06 21.79
C PHE A 40 35.84 -3.08 23.25
N TYR A 41 36.00 -1.98 23.97
CA TYR A 41 35.54 -1.87 25.36
C TYR A 41 34.02 -1.91 25.49
N THR A 42 33.30 -1.32 24.54
CA THR A 42 31.83 -1.40 24.50
C THR A 42 31.35 -2.84 24.35
N ARG A 43 32.01 -3.65 23.51
CA ARG A 43 31.72 -5.07 23.34
C ARG A 43 32.11 -5.91 24.55
N LYS A 44 33.10 -5.50 25.34
CA LYS A 44 33.42 -6.18 26.59
C LYS A 44 32.29 -6.06 27.61
N LEU A 45 31.62 -4.91 27.65
CA LEU A 45 30.42 -4.72 28.49
C LEU A 45 29.16 -5.36 27.88
N LEU A 46 28.97 -5.20 26.56
CA LEU A 46 27.70 -5.45 25.89
C LEU A 46 27.66 -6.68 24.99
N GLY A 47 28.75 -7.44 24.89
CA GLY A 47 28.86 -8.61 24.03
C GLY A 47 28.40 -8.36 22.57
N SER A 48 27.77 -9.38 21.99
CA SER A 48 27.16 -9.34 20.66
C SER A 48 25.84 -8.56 20.61
N ALA A 49 25.22 -8.26 21.75
CA ALA A 49 23.98 -7.49 21.82
C ALA A 49 24.16 -6.04 21.34
N LEU A 50 25.38 -5.49 21.40
CA LEU A 50 25.71 -4.22 20.76
C LEU A 50 25.46 -4.29 19.25
N ALA A 51 26.10 -5.23 18.55
CA ALA A 51 25.96 -5.36 17.10
C ALA A 51 24.52 -5.70 16.71
N LEU A 52 23.86 -6.60 17.46
CA LEU A 52 22.46 -6.97 17.28
C LEU A 52 21.47 -5.85 17.57
N ALA A 53 21.83 -4.82 18.34
CA ALA A 53 21.00 -3.63 18.50
C ALA A 53 21.19 -2.65 17.33
N ARG A 54 22.42 -2.52 16.82
CA ARG A 54 22.77 -1.51 15.80
C ARG A 54 22.47 -1.92 14.37
N ALA A 55 22.63 -3.19 14.03
CA ALA A 55 22.32 -3.71 12.70
C ALA A 55 20.82 -3.55 12.34
N PRO A 56 19.87 -4.01 13.17
CA PRO A 56 18.44 -3.74 12.94
C PRO A 56 18.10 -2.26 12.95
N ALA A 57 18.77 -1.42 13.76
CA ALA A 57 18.50 0.03 13.76
C ALA A 57 18.79 0.67 12.40
N ALA A 58 19.83 0.22 11.70
CA ALA A 58 20.11 0.67 10.34
C ALA A 58 19.04 0.19 9.34
N CYS A 59 18.63 -1.08 9.43
CA CYS A 59 17.53 -1.61 8.61
C CYS A 59 16.20 -0.91 8.90
N LEU A 60 15.91 -0.55 10.15
CA LEU A 60 14.75 0.23 10.54
C LEU A 60 14.77 1.61 9.88
N ASN A 61 15.89 2.33 9.94
CA ASN A 61 16.03 3.61 9.26
C ASN A 61 15.77 3.50 7.76
N PHE A 62 16.31 2.48 7.10
CA PHE A 62 16.10 2.23 5.67
C PHE A 62 14.62 1.93 5.35
N ASN A 63 13.96 1.05 6.11
CA ASN A 63 12.56 0.71 5.84
C ASN A 63 11.59 1.83 6.21
N CYS A 64 11.86 2.58 7.29
CA CYS A 64 11.09 3.78 7.66
C CYS A 64 11.25 4.92 6.64
N MET A 65 12.38 5.01 5.94
CA MET A 65 12.52 5.91 4.79
C MET A 65 11.57 5.49 3.65
N LEU A 66 11.45 4.19 3.39
CA LEU A 66 10.67 3.67 2.27
C LEU A 66 9.16 3.63 2.53
N ILE A 67 8.70 3.45 3.77
CA ILE A 67 7.29 3.12 4.08
C ILE A 67 6.27 4.17 3.60
N LEU A 68 6.66 5.45 3.52
CA LEU A 68 5.79 6.56 3.11
C LEU A 68 5.66 6.70 1.59
N LEU A 69 6.67 6.29 0.82
CA LEU A 69 6.68 6.49 -0.63
C LEU A 69 5.54 5.74 -1.36
N PRO A 70 5.21 4.47 -1.01
CA PRO A 70 4.15 3.73 -1.68
C PRO A 70 2.73 4.23 -1.36
N VAL A 71 2.56 5.13 -0.40
CA VAL A 71 1.24 5.71 -0.06
C VAL A 71 1.05 7.12 -0.62
N CYS A 72 2.08 7.69 -1.26
CA CYS A 72 2.02 8.98 -1.93
C CYS A 72 1.31 8.87 -3.30
N ARG A 73 -0.02 8.76 -3.30
CA ARG A 73 -0.84 8.52 -4.51
C ARG A 73 -0.59 9.52 -5.62
N ASN A 74 -0.45 10.81 -5.30
CA ASN A 74 -0.18 11.85 -6.31
C ASN A 74 1.17 11.66 -6.99
N LEU A 75 2.21 11.31 -6.22
CA LEU A 75 3.53 11.00 -6.75
C LEU A 75 3.46 9.75 -7.64
N LEU A 76 2.75 8.72 -7.19
CA LEU A 76 2.59 7.47 -7.96
C LEU A 76 1.80 7.69 -9.26
N SER A 77 0.72 8.47 -9.22
CA SER A 77 -0.04 8.86 -10.42
C SER A 77 0.81 9.72 -11.37
N PHE A 78 1.61 10.65 -10.85
CA PHE A 78 2.54 11.45 -11.66
C PHE A 78 3.63 10.58 -12.31
N LEU A 79 4.23 9.65 -11.56
CA LEU A 79 5.22 8.70 -12.08
C LEU A 79 4.58 7.76 -13.11
N ARG A 80 3.34 7.31 -12.89
CA ARG A 80 2.55 6.50 -13.84
C ARG A 80 2.29 7.26 -15.15
N GLY A 81 1.94 8.55 -15.08
CA GLY A 81 1.71 9.39 -16.27
C GLY A 81 3.00 9.79 -17.00
N SER A 82 4.06 10.16 -16.26
CA SER A 82 5.36 10.54 -16.84
C SER A 82 6.10 9.35 -17.45
N SER A 83 5.87 8.15 -16.90
CA SER A 83 6.32 6.88 -17.47
C SER A 83 5.50 6.43 -18.69
N ALA A 84 4.71 7.31 -19.33
CA ALA A 84 4.24 7.07 -20.70
C ALA A 84 5.39 6.76 -21.68
N CYS A 85 6.63 7.17 -21.36
CA CYS A 85 7.85 6.79 -22.08
C CYS A 85 8.40 5.39 -21.70
N CYS A 86 7.88 4.73 -20.67
CA CYS A 86 8.39 3.46 -20.14
C CYS A 86 7.31 2.35 -20.18
N SER A 87 7.75 1.14 -20.54
CA SER A 87 6.93 -0.07 -20.77
C SER A 87 5.84 -0.31 -19.71
N THR A 88 4.65 -0.81 -20.12
CA THR A 88 3.50 -1.23 -19.28
C THR A 88 3.89 -2.05 -18.04
N ARG A 89 5.00 -2.81 -18.11
CA ARG A 89 5.56 -3.55 -16.99
C ARG A 89 5.94 -2.68 -15.77
N ILE A 90 6.42 -1.45 -15.98
CA ILE A 90 6.81 -0.53 -14.91
C ILE A 90 5.57 0.07 -14.23
N ARG A 91 4.55 0.45 -15.02
CA ARG A 91 3.26 0.93 -14.49
C ARG A 91 2.61 -0.10 -13.57
N ARG A 92 2.60 -1.37 -13.98
CA ARG A 92 2.11 -2.49 -13.14
C ARG A 92 2.88 -2.65 -11.83
N GLN A 93 4.19 -2.36 -11.82
CA GLN A 93 4.97 -2.40 -10.58
C GLN A 93 4.55 -1.28 -9.62
N LEU A 94 4.27 -0.08 -10.15
CA LEU A 94 3.75 1.03 -9.36
C LEU A 94 2.37 0.72 -8.77
N ASP A 95 1.53 -0.07 -9.45
CA ASP A 95 0.20 -0.46 -8.94
C ASP A 95 0.27 -1.42 -7.75
N ARG A 96 1.41 -2.09 -7.53
CA ARG A 96 1.65 -2.98 -6.39
C ARG A 96 2.19 -2.26 -5.16
N ASN A 97 2.12 -0.93 -5.14
CA ASN A 97 2.62 -0.06 -4.07
C ASN A 97 2.12 -0.48 -2.67
N LEU A 98 0.83 -0.80 -2.49
CA LEU A 98 0.28 -1.17 -1.18
C LEU A 98 0.74 -2.55 -0.71
N THR A 99 1.00 -3.47 -1.64
CA THR A 99 1.59 -4.77 -1.31
C THR A 99 3.02 -4.57 -0.82
N PHE A 100 3.80 -3.71 -1.50
CA PHE A 100 5.14 -3.35 -1.06
C PHE A 100 5.14 -2.64 0.31
N HIS A 101 4.23 -1.69 0.55
CA HIS A 101 4.05 -1.04 1.86
C HIS A 101 3.85 -2.06 2.98
N LYS A 102 2.98 -3.07 2.78
CA LYS A 102 2.75 -4.14 3.78
C LYS A 102 4.00 -4.98 4.04
N MET A 103 4.77 -5.32 3.00
CA MET A 103 6.02 -6.07 3.18
C MET A 103 7.05 -5.26 3.97
N VAL A 104 7.19 -3.97 3.67
CA VAL A 104 8.07 -3.05 4.42
C VAL A 104 7.62 -2.94 5.88
N ALA A 105 6.30 -2.86 6.14
CA ALA A 105 5.76 -2.80 7.51
C ALA A 105 6.11 -4.05 8.33
N TRP A 106 6.02 -5.26 7.74
CA TRP A 106 6.44 -6.49 8.41
C TRP A 106 7.95 -6.53 8.68
N MET A 107 8.77 -6.01 7.76
CA MET A 107 10.22 -5.88 7.97
C MET A 107 10.56 -4.91 9.11
N ILE A 108 9.82 -3.80 9.23
CA ILE A 108 9.92 -2.87 10.37
C ILE A 108 9.57 -3.60 11.67
N ALA A 109 8.49 -4.38 11.69
CA ALA A 109 8.10 -5.16 12.87
C ALA A 109 9.20 -6.14 13.31
N LEU A 110 9.74 -6.91 12.37
CA LEU A 110 10.81 -7.88 12.62
C LEU A 110 12.06 -7.19 13.21
N HIS A 111 12.56 -6.15 12.55
CA HIS A 111 13.75 -5.46 13.03
C HIS A 111 13.51 -4.70 14.33
N THR A 112 12.28 -4.21 14.59
CA THR A 112 11.92 -3.61 15.87
C THR A 112 12.02 -4.63 17.00
N ALA A 113 11.48 -5.84 16.80
CA ALA A 113 11.58 -6.90 17.80
C ALA A 113 13.04 -7.24 18.14
N ILE A 114 13.88 -7.46 17.13
CA ILE A 114 15.31 -7.75 17.34
C ILE A 114 16.02 -6.58 18.03
N HIS A 115 15.78 -5.36 17.57
CA HIS A 115 16.36 -4.13 18.14
C HIS A 115 16.02 -3.96 19.62
N THR A 116 14.73 -4.08 19.97
CA THR A 116 14.23 -3.90 21.33
C THR A 116 14.80 -4.98 22.25
N ILE A 117 14.76 -6.25 21.86
CA ILE A 117 15.31 -7.36 22.65
C ILE A 117 16.81 -7.16 22.90
N ALA A 118 17.58 -6.80 21.86
CA ALA A 118 19.01 -6.54 22.02
C ALA A 118 19.27 -5.35 22.95
N HIS A 119 18.45 -4.30 22.91
CA HIS A 119 18.56 -3.17 23.83
C HIS A 119 18.21 -3.53 25.28
N LEU A 120 17.24 -4.42 25.52
CA LEU A 120 16.94 -4.92 26.86
C LEU A 120 18.16 -5.65 27.46
N PHE A 121 18.82 -6.52 26.69
CA PHE A 121 20.08 -7.15 27.11
C PHE A 121 21.19 -6.12 27.38
N ASN A 122 21.33 -5.11 26.49
CA ASN A 122 22.35 -4.08 26.68
C ASN A 122 22.15 -3.27 27.97
N VAL A 123 20.90 -2.92 28.30
CA VAL A 123 20.58 -2.22 29.55
C VAL A 123 20.88 -3.10 30.75
N GLU A 124 20.44 -4.36 30.72
CA GLU A 124 20.66 -5.33 31.79
C GLU A 124 22.15 -5.55 32.07
N TRP A 125 22.97 -5.70 31.02
CA TRP A 125 24.41 -5.87 31.15
C TRP A 125 25.12 -4.61 31.65
N CYS A 126 24.70 -3.42 31.23
CA CYS A 126 25.22 -2.17 31.79
C CYS A 126 24.91 -2.02 33.30
N VAL A 127 23.71 -2.42 33.74
CA VAL A 127 23.34 -2.37 35.16
C VAL A 127 24.14 -3.38 35.97
N ASN A 128 24.23 -4.62 35.49
CA ASN A 128 25.01 -5.68 36.14
C ASN A 128 26.51 -5.33 36.21
N ALA A 129 27.08 -4.74 35.16
CA ALA A 129 28.48 -4.30 35.15
C ALA A 129 28.81 -3.26 36.23
N ARG A 130 27.82 -2.44 36.63
CA ARG A 130 27.97 -1.39 37.64
C ARG A 130 27.78 -1.90 39.08
N VAL A 131 27.09 -3.01 39.25
CA VAL A 131 26.63 -3.52 40.56
C VAL A 131 27.27 -4.84 40.95
N ASN A 132 27.30 -5.80 40.03
CA ASN A 132 27.70 -7.17 40.33
C ASN A 132 29.24 -7.31 40.45
N ASN A 133 30.01 -6.28 40.03
CA ASN A 133 31.47 -6.14 40.21
C ASN A 133 32.26 -7.46 40.02
N SER A 134 31.79 -8.33 39.12
CA SER A 134 32.28 -9.71 39.01
C SER A 134 33.60 -9.78 38.24
N ASP A 135 33.90 -8.78 37.40
CA ASP A 135 35.12 -8.70 36.64
C ASP A 135 35.79 -7.31 36.75
N PRO A 136 37.13 -7.24 36.90
CA PRO A 136 37.85 -5.97 37.03
C PRO A 136 37.64 -4.98 35.87
N TYR A 137 37.33 -5.49 34.66
CA TYR A 137 37.11 -4.67 33.47
C TYR A 137 35.78 -3.92 33.54
N SER A 138 34.70 -4.61 33.89
CA SER A 138 33.37 -4.01 34.05
C SER A 138 33.37 -2.93 35.12
N ILE A 139 34.10 -3.14 36.21
CA ILE A 139 34.28 -2.13 37.27
C ILE A 139 34.95 -0.89 36.70
N ALA A 140 36.16 -1.05 36.13
CA ALA A 140 36.93 0.09 35.62
C ALA A 140 36.19 0.85 34.51
N LEU A 141 35.59 0.15 33.55
CA LEU A 141 34.84 0.75 32.46
C LEU A 141 33.54 1.42 32.91
N SER A 142 32.93 0.93 33.99
CA SER A 142 31.74 1.55 34.57
C SER A 142 32.10 2.78 35.41
N ASP A 143 33.21 2.75 36.15
CA ASP A 143 33.65 3.84 37.04
C ASP A 143 34.20 5.06 36.27
N ILE A 144 34.77 4.86 35.08
CA ILE A 144 35.17 5.96 34.18
C ILE A 144 33.99 6.91 33.94
N GLY A 145 34.21 8.21 34.20
CA GLY A 145 33.20 9.26 34.07
C GLY A 145 32.50 9.68 35.38
N ASP A 146 32.89 9.12 36.52
CA ASP A 146 32.36 9.55 37.84
C ASP A 146 33.06 10.82 38.35
N LYS A 147 34.25 11.12 37.82
CA LYS A 147 34.97 12.35 38.12
C LYS A 147 34.55 13.48 37.15
N PRO A 148 34.51 14.74 37.61
CA PRO A 148 34.19 15.87 36.75
C PRO A 148 35.22 16.00 35.62
N GLY A 149 34.72 16.17 34.38
CA GLY A 149 35.55 16.32 33.18
C GLY A 149 35.91 15.02 32.46
N GLU A 150 35.63 13.85 33.05
CA GLU A 150 35.83 12.56 32.38
C GLU A 150 34.67 12.20 31.45
N THR A 151 35.00 11.53 30.34
CA THR A 151 33.98 10.88 29.50
C THR A 151 33.51 9.57 30.15
N TYR A 152 32.41 8.99 29.66
CA TYR A 152 31.88 7.73 30.20
C TYR A 152 31.58 6.72 29.10
N LEU A 153 31.74 5.43 29.37
CA LEU A 153 31.25 4.37 28.49
C LEU A 153 29.88 3.87 28.94
N ASN A 154 29.78 3.45 30.20
CA ASN A 154 28.53 2.99 30.80
C ASN A 154 27.62 4.18 31.11
N PHE A 155 26.45 4.22 30.45
CA PHE A 155 25.44 5.27 30.66
C PHE A 155 24.64 5.07 31.95
N VAL A 156 24.77 3.93 32.64
CA VAL A 156 24.22 3.71 33.98
C VAL A 156 25.21 4.25 35.00
N ARG A 157 24.87 5.37 35.64
CA ARG A 157 25.78 6.06 36.58
C ARG A 157 25.50 5.75 38.05
N GLN A 158 24.26 5.36 38.37
CA GLN A 158 23.87 4.99 39.73
C GLN A 158 24.00 3.48 39.93
N ARG A 159 24.38 3.05 41.13
CA ARG A 159 24.45 1.62 41.51
C ARG A 159 23.07 1.17 41.99
N ILE A 160 22.26 0.61 41.09
CA ILE A 160 20.90 0.13 41.37
C ILE A 160 20.85 -1.37 41.06
N LYS A 161 20.49 -2.19 42.04
CA LYS A 161 20.45 -3.65 41.88
C LYS A 161 19.31 -4.08 40.95
N ASN A 162 19.50 -5.20 40.26
CA ASN A 162 18.44 -5.83 39.48
C ASN A 162 17.46 -6.61 40.38
N PRO A 163 16.17 -6.71 39.99
CA PRO A 163 15.58 -6.30 38.70
C PRO A 163 15.19 -4.82 38.59
N GLU A 164 15.28 -4.04 39.67
CA GLU A 164 14.84 -2.64 39.70
C GLU A 164 15.66 -1.74 38.76
N GLY A 165 16.98 -1.95 38.70
CA GLY A 165 17.90 -1.14 37.91
C GLY A 165 17.63 -1.18 36.41
N GLY A 166 17.41 -2.36 35.82
CA GLY A 166 17.15 -2.51 34.39
C GLY A 166 15.90 -1.76 33.94
N LEU A 167 14.78 -1.96 34.63
CA LEU A 167 13.52 -1.27 34.32
C LEU A 167 13.64 0.24 34.57
N TYR A 168 14.22 0.64 35.71
CA TYR A 168 14.41 2.05 36.06
C TYR A 168 15.19 2.79 34.97
N VAL A 169 16.29 2.22 34.49
CA VAL A 169 17.10 2.81 33.42
C VAL A 169 16.31 2.88 32.11
N ALA A 170 15.54 1.85 31.77
CA ALA A 170 14.72 1.85 30.56
C ALA A 170 13.62 2.94 30.58
N VAL A 171 13.06 3.28 31.74
CA VAL A 171 11.97 4.27 31.83
C VAL A 171 12.41 5.69 32.21
N THR A 172 13.68 5.90 32.56
CA THR A 172 14.22 7.23 32.90
C THR A 172 15.07 7.85 31.79
N ARG A 173 15.52 7.05 30.83
CA ARG A 173 16.30 7.52 29.67
C ARG A 173 15.38 7.88 28.51
N VAL A 174 15.65 8.99 27.82
CA VAL A 174 14.86 9.42 26.65
C VAL A 174 14.84 8.33 25.59
N ALA A 175 15.96 7.66 25.33
CA ALA A 175 16.00 6.54 24.38
C ALA A 175 15.05 5.41 24.79
N GLY A 176 14.95 5.10 26.07
CA GLY A 176 14.06 4.05 26.57
C GLY A 176 12.58 4.46 26.56
N ILE A 177 12.23 5.65 27.08
CA ILE A 177 10.86 6.19 27.05
C ILE A 177 10.34 6.28 25.61
N THR A 178 11.11 6.91 24.72
CA THR A 178 10.75 7.03 23.31
C THR A 178 10.65 5.66 22.65
N GLY A 179 11.56 4.72 22.99
CA GLY A 179 11.52 3.34 22.52
C GLY A 179 10.23 2.61 22.89
N VAL A 180 9.75 2.76 24.12
CA VAL A 180 8.47 2.19 24.57
C VAL A 180 7.30 2.83 23.82
N VAL A 181 7.25 4.17 23.73
CA VAL A 181 6.15 4.90 23.07
C VAL A 181 6.07 4.54 21.58
N ILE A 182 7.19 4.54 20.85
CA ILE A 182 7.19 4.20 19.42
C ILE A 182 6.83 2.73 19.19
N THR A 183 7.27 1.82 20.07
CA THR A 183 6.95 0.40 19.97
C THR A 183 5.45 0.16 20.22
N LEU A 184 4.87 0.83 21.22
CA LEU A 184 3.43 0.75 21.49
C LEU A 184 2.62 1.28 20.30
N CYS A 185 3.01 2.44 19.74
CA CYS A 185 2.37 2.97 18.54
C CYS A 185 2.45 1.96 17.38
N LEU A 186 3.62 1.35 17.15
CA LEU A 186 3.82 0.36 16.09
C LEU A 186 2.92 -0.88 16.28
N ILE A 187 2.81 -1.40 17.51
CA ILE A 187 1.93 -2.53 17.83
C ILE A 187 0.48 -2.18 17.51
N LEU A 188 0.00 -1.01 17.94
CA LEU A 188 -1.37 -0.55 17.66
C LEU A 188 -1.63 -0.36 16.17
N ILE A 189 -0.67 0.19 15.43
CA ILE A 189 -0.76 0.37 13.97
C ILE A 189 -0.83 -0.99 13.27
N ILE A 190 0.05 -1.95 13.61
CA ILE A 190 0.12 -3.24 12.92
C ILE A 190 -1.12 -4.09 13.22
N THR A 191 -1.53 -4.17 14.49
CA THR A 191 -2.66 -5.01 14.92
C THR A 191 -3.97 -4.56 14.26
N SER A 192 -4.28 -3.27 14.32
CA SER A 192 -5.45 -2.68 13.67
C SER A 192 -5.43 -2.77 12.14
N SER A 193 -4.24 -2.83 11.51
CA SER A 193 -4.07 -2.95 10.06
C SER A 193 -4.21 -4.37 9.52
N THR A 194 -4.44 -5.37 10.40
CA THR A 194 -4.69 -6.75 9.97
C THR A 194 -5.97 -6.86 9.13
N LYS A 195 -5.99 -7.82 8.19
CA LYS A 195 -7.11 -7.99 7.24
C LYS A 195 -8.45 -8.19 7.95
N THR A 196 -8.45 -8.89 9.08
CA THR A 196 -9.64 -9.18 9.89
C THR A 196 -10.20 -7.91 10.50
N ILE A 197 -9.39 -7.14 11.25
CA ILE A 197 -9.86 -5.91 11.91
C ILE A 197 -10.23 -4.85 10.88
N ARG A 198 -9.38 -4.61 9.87
CA ARG A 198 -9.63 -3.57 8.86
C ARG A 198 -10.90 -3.81 8.04
N ARG A 199 -11.31 -5.06 7.81
CA ARG A 199 -12.54 -5.37 7.07
C ARG A 199 -13.80 -5.21 7.91
N SER A 200 -13.73 -5.48 9.21
CA SER A 200 -14.87 -5.40 10.12
C SER A 200 -15.01 -4.02 10.78
N TYR A 201 -13.90 -3.34 11.04
CA TYR A 201 -13.82 -2.08 11.80
C TYR A 201 -12.84 -1.11 11.12
N PHE A 202 -13.26 -0.55 9.99
CA PHE A 202 -12.40 0.34 9.19
C PHE A 202 -11.99 1.62 9.96
N GLU A 203 -12.89 2.20 10.75
CA GLU A 203 -12.60 3.40 11.56
C GLU A 203 -11.47 3.15 12.57
N VAL A 204 -11.49 2.01 13.27
CA VAL A 204 -10.42 1.63 14.22
C VAL A 204 -9.08 1.58 13.50
N PHE A 205 -9.03 0.94 12.33
CA PHE A 205 -7.86 0.96 11.47
C PHE A 205 -7.45 2.39 11.14
N TRP A 206 -8.36 3.23 10.64
CA TRP A 206 -8.04 4.57 10.16
C TRP A 206 -7.46 5.46 11.27
N TYR A 207 -8.10 5.55 12.43
CA TYR A 207 -7.65 6.40 13.54
C TYR A 207 -6.33 5.92 14.13
N THR A 208 -6.19 4.61 14.38
CA THR A 208 -4.96 4.06 14.96
C THR A 208 -3.78 4.12 13.98
N HIS A 209 -4.03 4.03 12.67
CA HIS A 209 -2.96 4.15 11.68
C HIS A 209 -2.32 5.55 11.69
N HIS A 210 -3.06 6.61 12.06
CA HIS A 210 -2.53 7.98 12.20
C HIS A 210 -1.51 8.15 13.33
N LEU A 211 -1.38 7.17 14.24
CA LEU A 211 -0.29 7.12 15.21
C LEU A 211 1.10 7.08 14.55
N PHE A 212 1.18 6.87 13.21
CA PHE A 212 2.42 7.05 12.45
C PHE A 212 3.07 8.42 12.70
N VAL A 213 2.28 9.48 12.95
CA VAL A 213 2.81 10.83 13.24
C VAL A 213 3.63 10.80 14.52
N ILE A 214 3.09 10.22 15.60
CA ILE A 214 3.77 10.06 16.89
C ILE A 214 4.99 9.14 16.71
N PHE A 215 4.85 8.05 15.95
CA PHE A 215 5.94 7.14 15.62
C PHE A 215 7.13 7.85 14.97
N PHE A 216 6.92 8.68 13.94
CA PHE A 216 8.01 9.39 13.25
C PHE A 216 8.64 10.49 14.10
N ILE A 217 7.84 11.22 14.90
CA ILE A 217 8.37 12.21 15.85
C ILE A 217 9.26 11.51 16.88
N GLY A 218 8.74 10.42 17.49
CA GLY A 218 9.48 9.62 18.45
C GLY A 218 10.77 9.04 17.87
N LEU A 219 10.72 8.54 16.64
CA LEU A 219 11.86 7.99 15.92
C LEU A 219 12.95 9.04 15.66
N ALA A 220 12.58 10.30 15.39
CA ALA A 220 13.54 11.39 15.19
C ALA A 220 14.32 11.73 16.48
N ILE A 221 13.65 11.69 17.63
CA ILE A 221 14.24 12.04 18.93
C ILE A 221 14.88 10.85 19.67
N HIS A 222 14.53 9.61 19.29
CA HIS A 222 14.96 8.38 19.98
C HIS A 222 16.48 8.27 20.14
N GLY A 223 17.25 8.70 19.13
CA GLY A 223 18.72 8.64 19.13
C GLY A 223 19.43 9.83 19.77
N VAL A 224 18.73 10.85 20.27
CA VAL A 224 19.33 12.15 20.67
C VAL A 224 20.29 12.02 21.84
N GLN A 225 20.07 11.09 22.77
CA GLN A 225 20.95 10.89 23.93
C GLN A 225 22.31 10.25 23.61
N GLN A 226 22.51 9.74 22.39
CA GLN A 226 23.78 9.12 21.95
C GLN A 226 24.33 8.05 22.92
N ILE A 227 23.43 7.22 23.48
CA ILE A 227 23.76 6.23 24.52
C ILE A 227 24.71 5.13 24.06
N VAL A 228 24.82 4.91 22.74
CA VAL A 228 25.75 3.95 22.15
C VAL A 228 27.07 4.67 21.91
N ARG A 229 28.06 4.34 22.74
CA ARG A 229 29.36 5.01 22.77
C ARG A 229 30.49 4.07 22.36
N GLY A 230 31.51 4.64 21.75
CA GLY A 230 32.77 3.97 21.44
C GLY A 230 33.93 4.90 21.75
N GLN A 231 35.14 4.36 21.70
CA GLN A 231 36.35 5.12 21.96
C GLN A 231 36.52 6.24 20.92
N THR A 232 36.97 7.43 21.35
CA THR A 232 37.22 8.56 20.45
C THR A 232 38.41 8.23 19.52
N ALA A 233 38.46 8.87 18.35
CA ALA A 233 39.57 8.69 17.41
C ALA A 233 40.90 9.12 18.03
N GLU A 234 40.91 10.22 18.79
CA GLU A 234 42.09 10.70 19.52
C GLU A 234 42.53 9.74 20.62
N SER A 235 41.57 9.17 21.36
CA SER A 235 41.88 8.18 22.39
C SER A 235 42.37 6.88 21.79
N LEU A 236 41.87 6.43 20.63
CA LEU A 236 42.37 5.22 19.96
C LEU A 236 43.85 5.32 19.55
N LEU A 237 44.31 6.52 19.19
CA LEU A 237 45.72 6.76 18.85
C LEU A 237 46.64 6.67 20.08
N LYS A 238 46.16 7.13 21.24
CA LYS A 238 46.95 7.19 22.48
C LYS A 238 46.78 5.95 23.37
N HIS A 239 45.60 5.34 23.36
CA HIS A 239 45.20 4.18 24.14
C HIS A 239 44.73 3.09 23.17
N GLN A 240 45.66 2.21 22.80
CA GLN A 240 45.38 1.11 21.88
C GLN A 240 44.73 -0.05 22.65
N PRO A 241 43.48 -0.45 22.33
CA PRO A 241 42.77 -1.44 23.12
C PRO A 241 43.50 -2.78 23.24
N ARG A 242 44.16 -3.25 22.17
CA ARG A 242 44.84 -4.56 22.18
C ARG A 242 46.02 -4.64 23.15
N ASN A 243 46.70 -3.50 23.37
CA ASN A 243 47.88 -3.44 24.25
C ASN A 243 47.44 -3.04 25.67
N CYS A 244 46.65 -1.97 25.78
CA CYS A 244 46.23 -1.44 27.07
C CYS A 244 45.20 -2.32 27.79
N TYR A 245 44.51 -3.22 27.08
CA TYR A 245 43.60 -4.17 27.72
C TYR A 245 44.33 -5.13 28.68
N GLN A 246 45.61 -5.48 28.46
CA GLN A 246 46.27 -6.48 29.29
C GLN A 246 46.50 -6.03 30.75
N ASN A 247 46.76 -4.74 30.98
CA ASN A 247 47.10 -4.18 32.30
C ASN A 247 46.19 -3.00 32.67
N ILE A 248 45.02 -3.28 33.24
CA ILE A 248 44.03 -2.26 33.61
C ILE A 248 44.49 -1.35 34.77
N SER A 249 45.32 -1.88 35.67
CA SER A 249 45.83 -1.18 36.85
C SER A 249 46.82 -0.05 36.50
N GLU A 250 47.32 -0.05 35.26
CA GLU A 250 48.27 0.94 34.72
C GLU A 250 47.58 2.07 33.95
N TRP A 251 46.26 1.99 33.73
CA TRP A 251 45.51 3.02 33.02
C TRP A 251 45.66 4.39 33.70
N GLY A 252 46.10 5.38 32.93
CA GLY A 252 46.36 6.74 33.41
C GLY A 252 47.64 6.92 34.22
N LYS A 253 48.36 5.84 34.57
CA LYS A 253 49.65 5.90 35.30
C LYS A 253 50.84 5.95 34.36
N ILE A 254 50.76 5.25 33.23
CA ILE A 254 51.81 5.21 32.21
C ILE A 254 51.42 6.07 31.00
N LYS A 255 52.40 6.73 30.37
CA LYS A 255 52.18 7.56 29.18
C LYS A 255 51.61 6.77 27.99
N ASN A 256 51.90 5.47 27.92
CA ASN A 256 51.51 4.60 26.80
C ASN A 256 50.05 4.11 26.88
N CYS A 257 49.38 4.25 28.04
CA CYS A 257 47.99 3.86 28.24
C CYS A 257 47.28 4.90 29.14
N PRO A 258 47.00 6.11 28.62
CA PRO A 258 46.17 7.09 29.33
C PRO A 258 44.74 6.56 29.51
N ILE A 259 43.90 7.18 30.34
CA ILE A 259 42.51 6.73 30.53
C ILE A 259 41.76 6.82 29.18
N PRO A 260 41.04 5.77 28.74
CA PRO A 260 40.34 5.79 27.46
C PRO A 260 39.16 6.76 27.49
N GLU A 261 38.98 7.51 26.40
CA GLU A 261 37.89 8.48 26.25
C GLU A 261 36.83 7.98 25.28
N PHE A 262 35.57 8.25 25.60
CA PHE A 262 34.41 7.73 24.89
C PHE A 262 33.48 8.84 24.40
N SER A 263 32.93 8.65 23.21
CA SER A 263 31.93 9.55 22.63
C SER A 263 30.74 8.76 22.09
N GLY A 264 29.56 9.38 22.16
CA GLY A 264 28.35 8.82 21.58
C GLY A 264 28.31 9.00 20.07
N ASN A 265 27.72 8.04 19.37
CA ASN A 265 27.49 8.21 17.95
C ASN A 265 26.39 9.26 17.71
N PRO A 266 26.54 10.17 16.72
CA PRO A 266 25.53 11.17 16.43
C PRO A 266 24.23 10.50 15.93
N PRO A 267 23.06 11.12 16.17
CA PRO A 267 21.80 10.61 15.63
C PRO A 267 21.81 10.69 14.10
N MET A 268 21.54 9.57 13.45
CA MET A 268 21.54 9.46 11.98
C MET A 268 20.14 9.36 11.38
N THR A 269 19.12 9.04 12.18
CA THR A 269 17.76 8.73 11.71
C THR A 269 17.12 9.88 10.94
N TRP A 270 17.33 11.14 11.34
CA TRP A 270 16.82 12.31 10.63
C TRP A 270 17.23 12.34 9.15
N LYS A 271 18.45 11.87 8.82
CA LYS A 271 18.96 11.82 7.43
C LYS A 271 18.12 10.90 6.54
N TRP A 272 17.51 9.87 7.13
CA TRP A 272 16.69 8.89 6.41
C TRP A 272 15.23 9.35 6.28
N ILE A 273 14.69 10.04 7.28
CA ILE A 273 13.26 10.34 7.32
C ILE A 273 12.89 11.72 6.76
N VAL A 274 13.80 12.71 6.77
CA VAL A 274 13.47 14.09 6.37
C VAL A 274 12.99 14.17 4.92
N GLY A 275 13.69 13.52 3.98
CA GLY A 275 13.31 13.52 2.55
C GLY A 275 11.91 12.94 2.30
N PRO A 276 11.62 11.69 2.71
CA PRO A 276 10.31 11.08 2.56
C PRO A 276 9.19 11.84 3.29
N MET A 277 9.46 12.37 4.49
CA MET A 277 8.49 13.18 5.24
C MET A 277 8.15 14.48 4.51
N PHE A 278 9.14 15.14 3.92
CA PHE A 278 8.92 16.35 3.11
C PHE A 278 8.09 16.03 1.85
N LEU A 279 8.40 14.95 1.15
CA LEU A 279 7.62 14.50 -0.01
C LEU A 279 6.17 14.17 0.37
N TYR A 280 5.97 13.49 1.49
CA TYR A 280 4.64 13.20 2.02
C TYR A 280 3.89 14.47 2.43
N LEU A 281 4.56 15.46 3.03
CA LEU A 281 3.96 16.75 3.35
C LEU A 281 3.50 17.48 2.08
N CYS A 282 4.35 17.53 1.05
CA CYS A 282 3.98 18.10 -0.25
C CYS A 282 2.77 17.37 -0.86
N GLU A 283 2.75 16.05 -0.76
CA GLU A 283 1.63 15.22 -1.19
C GLU A 283 0.31 15.59 -0.50
N ARG A 284 0.35 15.80 0.82
CA ARG A 284 -0.80 16.23 1.61
C ARG A 284 -1.24 17.65 1.31
N LEU A 285 -0.31 18.58 1.09
CA LEU A 285 -0.62 19.94 0.67
C LEU A 285 -1.34 19.96 -0.67
N VAL A 286 -0.86 19.19 -1.65
CA VAL A 286 -1.51 19.08 -2.97
C VAL A 286 -2.95 18.56 -2.83
N ARG A 287 -3.19 17.54 -2.01
CA ARG A 287 -4.57 17.06 -1.74
C ARG A 287 -5.44 18.12 -1.07
N PHE A 288 -4.89 18.84 -0.10
CA PHE A 288 -5.61 19.91 0.56
C PHE A 288 -6.03 21.00 -0.44
N TRP A 289 -5.13 21.41 -1.34
CA TRP A 289 -5.43 22.41 -2.35
C TRP A 289 -6.51 21.92 -3.34
N ARG A 290 -6.46 20.67 -3.79
CA ARG A 290 -7.51 20.08 -4.65
C ARG A 290 -8.85 19.96 -3.93
N SER A 291 -8.84 19.64 -2.64
CA SER A 291 -10.07 19.52 -1.85
C SER A 291 -10.87 20.82 -1.74
N GLN A 292 -10.24 21.97 -2.01
CA GLN A 292 -10.90 23.29 -2.05
C GLN A 292 -11.60 23.57 -3.40
N GLN A 293 -11.46 22.69 -4.39
CA GLN A 293 -12.15 22.84 -5.67
C GLN A 293 -13.67 22.77 -5.46
N LYS A 294 -14.39 23.78 -5.96
CA LYS A 294 -15.85 23.82 -5.90
C LYS A 294 -16.44 22.82 -6.89
N VAL A 295 -16.99 21.73 -6.38
CA VAL A 295 -17.74 20.73 -7.17
C VAL A 295 -19.23 20.95 -6.95
N VAL A 296 -19.99 20.97 -8.05
CA VAL A 296 -21.44 21.14 -8.05
C VAL A 296 -22.06 19.86 -8.59
N ILE A 297 -22.96 19.27 -7.81
CA ILE A 297 -23.79 18.14 -8.25
C ILE A 297 -24.86 18.70 -9.18
N THR A 298 -24.91 18.17 -10.41
CA THR A 298 -25.87 18.60 -11.43
C THR A 298 -27.13 17.73 -11.41
N LYS A 299 -26.97 16.43 -11.17
CA LYS A 299 -28.06 15.46 -11.19
C LYS A 299 -27.77 14.32 -10.22
N VAL A 300 -28.83 13.83 -9.57
CA VAL A 300 -28.81 12.59 -8.79
C VAL A 300 -29.81 11.63 -9.43
N VAL A 301 -29.37 10.41 -9.74
CA VAL A 301 -30.24 9.36 -10.29
C VAL A 301 -30.28 8.21 -9.31
N THR A 302 -31.47 7.82 -8.89
CA THR A 302 -31.69 6.64 -8.07
C THR A 302 -31.85 5.43 -8.97
N HIS A 303 -31.01 4.43 -8.76
CA HIS A 303 -31.07 3.15 -9.43
C HIS A 303 -31.67 2.08 -8.50
N PRO A 304 -32.27 1.02 -9.06
CA PRO A 304 -32.64 -0.18 -8.32
C PRO A 304 -31.46 -0.75 -7.53
N PHE A 305 -31.75 -1.64 -6.58
CA PHE A 305 -30.74 -2.28 -5.72
C PHE A 305 -29.91 -1.32 -4.85
N LYS A 306 -30.57 -0.28 -4.31
CA LYS A 306 -29.98 0.73 -3.41
C LYS A 306 -28.69 1.32 -3.97
N THR A 307 -28.72 1.78 -5.21
CA THR A 307 -27.58 2.43 -5.86
C THR A 307 -27.98 3.84 -6.29
N ILE A 308 -27.09 4.81 -6.14
CA ILE A 308 -27.29 6.17 -6.64
C ILE A 308 -26.16 6.56 -7.58
N GLU A 309 -26.49 7.27 -8.65
CA GLU A 309 -25.54 7.94 -9.51
C GLU A 309 -25.50 9.43 -9.15
N LEU A 310 -24.31 9.95 -8.87
CA LEU A 310 -24.07 11.37 -8.68
C LEU A 310 -23.36 11.92 -9.91
N GLN A 311 -24.00 12.82 -10.64
CA GLN A 311 -23.41 13.54 -11.76
C GLN A 311 -22.94 14.92 -11.30
N MET A 312 -21.70 15.26 -11.65
CA MET A 312 -21.03 16.47 -11.20
C MET A 312 -20.45 17.25 -12.39
N LYS A 313 -20.47 18.58 -12.27
CA LYS A 313 -20.00 19.46 -13.34
C LYS A 313 -18.48 19.37 -13.53
N LYS A 314 -18.04 19.08 -14.74
CA LYS A 314 -16.63 18.99 -15.13
C LYS A 314 -16.05 20.37 -15.48
N LYS A 315 -15.70 21.18 -14.47
CA LYS A 315 -15.04 22.49 -14.70
C LYS A 315 -13.53 22.40 -14.53
N GLY A 316 -12.80 22.16 -15.63
CA GLY A 316 -11.34 22.04 -15.61
C GLY A 316 -10.83 20.73 -14.96
N PHE A 317 -11.73 19.79 -14.69
CA PHE A 317 -11.41 18.45 -14.19
C PHE A 317 -11.10 17.53 -15.39
N LYS A 318 -9.87 17.01 -15.45
CA LYS A 318 -9.43 16.05 -16.46
C LYS A 318 -9.38 14.67 -15.82
N MET A 319 -9.99 13.68 -16.46
CA MET A 319 -10.03 12.30 -16.00
C MET A 319 -9.77 11.34 -17.15
N GLU A 320 -9.24 10.16 -16.83
CA GLU A 320 -9.06 9.03 -17.73
C GLU A 320 -10.00 7.86 -17.32
N VAL A 321 -10.15 6.89 -18.21
CA VAL A 321 -11.03 5.74 -17.97
C VAL A 321 -10.59 4.91 -16.76
N GLY A 322 -11.56 4.44 -15.98
CA GLY A 322 -11.32 3.56 -14.84
C GLY A 322 -10.63 4.24 -13.65
N GLN A 323 -10.33 5.54 -13.70
CA GLN A 323 -9.82 6.28 -12.56
C GLN A 323 -10.87 6.40 -11.45
N TYR A 324 -10.42 6.69 -10.24
CA TYR A 324 -11.30 6.91 -9.09
C TYR A 324 -11.00 8.23 -8.38
N ILE A 325 -11.96 8.67 -7.59
CA ILE A 325 -11.88 9.89 -6.78
C ILE A 325 -12.23 9.57 -5.33
N PHE A 326 -11.75 10.40 -4.40
CA PHE A 326 -12.25 10.43 -3.04
C PHE A 326 -13.29 11.53 -2.92
N VAL A 327 -14.41 11.22 -2.30
CA VAL A 327 -15.51 12.15 -2.06
C VAL A 327 -15.68 12.35 -0.56
N LYS A 328 -15.84 13.62 -0.18
CA LYS A 328 -16.24 14.02 1.17
C LYS A 328 -17.51 14.84 1.10
N CYS A 329 -18.48 14.49 1.94
CA CYS A 329 -19.71 15.24 2.13
C CYS A 329 -19.75 15.81 3.55
N PRO A 330 -19.45 17.11 3.76
CA PRO A 330 -19.41 17.73 5.09
C PRO A 330 -20.73 17.70 5.86
N VAL A 331 -21.85 17.49 5.18
CA VAL A 331 -23.19 17.30 5.79
C VAL A 331 -23.27 15.96 6.53
N VAL A 332 -22.59 14.92 6.00
CA VAL A 332 -22.56 13.58 6.59
C VAL A 332 -21.40 13.45 7.58
N SER A 333 -20.19 13.79 7.15
CA SER A 333 -18.98 13.71 7.98
C SER A 333 -17.96 14.77 7.54
N LYS A 334 -17.37 15.47 8.51
CA LYS A 334 -16.41 16.56 8.25
C LYS A 334 -15.01 16.06 7.88
N LEU A 335 -14.68 14.82 8.24
CA LEU A 335 -13.32 14.28 8.16
C LEU A 335 -13.19 13.10 7.18
N GLU A 336 -14.26 12.34 6.96
CA GLU A 336 -14.20 11.13 6.15
C GLU A 336 -14.13 11.41 4.65
N TRP A 337 -13.33 10.58 3.98
CA TRP A 337 -13.16 10.56 2.54
C TRP A 337 -13.35 9.14 2.04
N HIS A 338 -14.30 8.95 1.13
CA HIS A 338 -14.65 7.63 0.60
C HIS A 338 -14.29 7.51 -0.88
N PRO A 339 -13.61 6.43 -1.32
CA PRO A 339 -13.20 6.26 -2.71
C PRO A 339 -14.35 5.73 -3.57
N PHE A 340 -14.54 6.32 -4.76
CA PHE A 340 -15.50 5.86 -5.76
C PHE A 340 -14.91 5.94 -7.17
N THR A 341 -15.13 4.91 -7.95
CA THR A 341 -14.71 4.83 -9.34
C THR A 341 -15.55 5.75 -10.22
N LEU A 342 -14.88 6.45 -11.14
CA LEU A 342 -15.55 7.27 -12.14
C LEU A 342 -16.22 6.35 -13.17
N THR A 343 -17.54 6.48 -13.31
CA THR A 343 -18.37 5.68 -14.21
C THR A 343 -18.64 6.36 -15.54
N SER A 344 -18.55 7.68 -15.57
CA SER A 344 -18.61 8.51 -16.78
C SER A 344 -17.38 8.34 -17.66
N ALA A 345 -17.53 8.55 -18.97
CA ALA A 345 -16.41 8.53 -19.90
C ALA A 345 -15.66 9.88 -19.91
N PRO A 346 -14.33 9.91 -20.14
CA PRO A 346 -13.56 11.15 -20.32
C PRO A 346 -14.11 12.10 -21.38
N GLU A 347 -14.86 11.60 -22.34
CA GLU A 347 -15.47 12.37 -23.44
C GLU A 347 -16.78 13.07 -23.03
N GLU A 348 -17.40 12.70 -21.91
CA GLU A 348 -18.63 13.33 -21.41
C GLU A 348 -18.36 14.70 -20.73
N ASP A 349 -19.34 15.61 -20.78
CA ASP A 349 -19.28 16.97 -20.21
C ASP A 349 -19.45 17.03 -18.68
N PHE A 350 -19.81 15.90 -18.08
CA PHE A 350 -19.90 15.72 -16.64
C PHE A 350 -18.99 14.56 -16.23
N PHE A 351 -18.75 14.45 -14.93
CA PHE A 351 -18.20 13.23 -14.37
C PHE A 351 -19.17 12.64 -13.35
N SER A 352 -19.30 11.31 -13.32
CA SER A 352 -20.24 10.63 -12.44
C SER A 352 -19.61 9.46 -11.70
N ILE A 353 -20.21 9.16 -10.55
CA ILE A 353 -19.89 8.01 -9.71
C ILE A 353 -21.17 7.26 -9.37
N HIS A 354 -21.08 5.93 -9.29
CA HIS A 354 -22.16 5.07 -8.80
C HIS A 354 -21.83 4.57 -7.40
N ILE A 355 -22.74 4.81 -6.46
CA ILE A 355 -22.57 4.51 -5.04
C ILE A 355 -23.64 3.52 -4.62
N ARG A 356 -23.21 2.34 -4.18
CA ARG A 356 -24.09 1.36 -3.54
C ARG A 356 -24.24 1.69 -2.06
N ILE A 357 -25.48 1.72 -1.56
CA ILE A 357 -25.78 2.04 -0.16
C ILE A 357 -25.61 0.77 0.68
N VAL A 358 -24.52 0.71 1.44
CA VAL A 358 -24.12 -0.47 2.24
C VAL A 358 -23.67 -0.13 3.67
N GLY A 359 -23.37 1.12 3.96
CA GLY A 359 -22.89 1.58 5.27
C GLY A 359 -23.47 2.93 5.69
N ASP A 360 -23.15 3.33 6.91
CA ASP A 360 -23.59 4.57 7.58
C ASP A 360 -23.31 5.83 6.74
N TRP A 361 -22.10 5.99 6.23
CA TRP A 361 -21.75 7.15 5.42
C TRP A 361 -22.53 7.19 4.10
N THR A 362 -22.64 6.03 3.42
CA THR A 362 -23.40 5.96 2.16
C THR A 362 -24.89 6.20 2.36
N GLU A 363 -25.45 5.73 3.48
CA GLU A 363 -26.85 5.97 3.83
C GLU A 363 -27.09 7.43 4.21
N GLY A 364 -26.16 8.05 4.95
CA GLY A 364 -26.17 9.47 5.24
C GLY A 364 -26.14 10.31 3.96
N LEU A 365 -25.32 9.94 2.98
CA LEU A 365 -25.26 10.63 1.69
C LEU A 365 -26.56 10.45 0.89
N PHE A 366 -27.15 9.24 0.90
CA PHE A 366 -28.43 8.97 0.26
C PHE A 366 -29.55 9.90 0.79
N LYS A 367 -29.65 10.03 2.12
CA LYS A 367 -30.61 10.93 2.78
C LYS A 367 -30.28 12.41 2.53
N ALA A 368 -28.99 12.78 2.56
CA ALA A 368 -28.57 14.15 2.31
C ALA A 368 -28.87 14.63 0.89
N CYS A 369 -28.85 13.73 -0.09
CA CYS A 369 -29.27 14.00 -1.47
C CYS A 369 -30.79 14.04 -1.65
N GLY A 370 -31.58 13.73 -0.60
CA GLY A 370 -33.04 13.72 -0.66
C GLY A 370 -33.62 12.54 -1.43
N CYS A 371 -32.85 11.47 -1.64
CA CYS A 371 -33.29 10.28 -2.41
C CYS A 371 -34.37 9.45 -1.70
N ASP A 372 -34.63 9.73 -0.42
CA ASP A 372 -35.72 9.18 0.38
C ASP A 372 -37.05 9.89 0.12
N LYS A 373 -37.02 11.06 -0.51
CA LYS A 373 -38.20 11.86 -0.85
C LYS A 373 -38.50 11.67 -2.34
N GLN A 374 -39.76 11.41 -2.70
CA GLN A 374 -40.19 11.27 -4.10
C GLN A 374 -40.22 12.60 -4.88
N GLU A 375 -39.67 13.68 -4.33
CA GLU A 375 -39.68 15.01 -4.94
C GLU A 375 -38.36 15.32 -5.64
N PHE A 376 -38.45 15.93 -6.83
CA PHE A 376 -37.29 16.45 -7.55
C PHE A 376 -36.62 17.56 -6.73
N GLN A 377 -35.34 17.38 -6.39
CA GLN A 377 -34.56 18.39 -5.68
C GLN A 377 -33.81 19.27 -6.67
N ASP A 378 -34.00 20.58 -6.56
CA ASP A 378 -33.22 21.56 -7.31
C ASP A 378 -31.72 21.44 -6.99
N ALA A 379 -30.86 21.65 -7.99
CA ALA A 379 -29.41 21.49 -7.85
C ALA A 379 -28.78 22.33 -6.72
N TRP A 380 -29.39 23.46 -6.33
CA TRP A 380 -28.91 24.30 -5.22
C TRP A 380 -29.27 23.77 -3.82
N LYS A 381 -30.23 22.84 -3.72
CA LYS A 381 -30.60 22.17 -2.45
C LYS A 381 -29.71 20.95 -2.17
N LEU A 382 -29.01 20.44 -3.19
CA LEU A 382 -28.11 19.31 -3.07
C LEU A 382 -26.90 19.65 -2.18
N PRO A 383 -26.36 18.67 -1.44
CA PRO A 383 -25.23 18.90 -0.55
C PRO A 383 -23.97 19.27 -1.34
N LYS A 384 -23.16 20.16 -0.76
CA LYS A 384 -21.83 20.46 -1.30
C LYS A 384 -20.90 19.29 -1.01
N VAL A 385 -20.18 18.83 -2.04
CA VAL A 385 -19.18 17.77 -1.93
C VAL A 385 -17.80 18.30 -2.26
N ALA A 386 -16.79 17.77 -1.58
CA ALA A 386 -15.38 17.98 -1.92
C ALA A 386 -14.86 16.72 -2.62
N VAL A 387 -14.05 16.90 -3.66
CA VAL A 387 -13.48 15.82 -4.46
C VAL A 387 -11.96 15.91 -4.43
N ASP A 388 -11.30 14.78 -4.21
CA ASP A 388 -9.85 14.61 -4.33
C ASP A 388 -9.55 13.54 -5.40
N GLY A 389 -8.74 13.90 -6.40
CA GLY A 389 -8.44 13.03 -7.53
C GLY A 389 -8.34 13.81 -8.85
N PRO A 390 -8.35 13.11 -10.00
CA PRO A 390 -8.47 11.67 -10.11
C PRO A 390 -7.18 10.93 -9.75
N PHE A 391 -7.32 9.66 -9.36
CA PHE A 391 -6.21 8.76 -9.07
C PHE A 391 -6.16 7.64 -10.11
N GLY A 392 -4.94 7.37 -10.58
CA GLY A 392 -4.76 6.42 -11.65
C GLY A 392 -4.90 4.95 -11.23
N THR A 393 -5.37 4.14 -12.17
CA THR A 393 -5.65 2.71 -11.98
C THR A 393 -5.11 1.87 -13.11
N ALA A 394 -5.00 0.55 -12.89
CA ALA A 394 -4.53 -0.38 -13.91
C ALA A 394 -5.41 -0.33 -15.18
N SER A 395 -6.72 -0.09 -15.02
CA SER A 395 -7.72 0.03 -16.08
C SER A 395 -7.42 1.09 -17.14
N GLU A 396 -6.59 2.09 -16.85
CA GLU A 396 -6.13 3.04 -17.86
C GLU A 396 -5.34 2.36 -19.00
N ASP A 397 -4.70 1.22 -18.71
CA ASP A 397 -3.88 0.48 -19.67
C ASP A 397 -4.71 -0.34 -20.65
N VAL A 398 -6.04 -0.39 -20.53
CA VAL A 398 -6.93 -1.18 -21.41
C VAL A 398 -6.67 -0.88 -22.89
N PHE A 399 -6.48 0.39 -23.25
CA PHE A 399 -6.23 0.81 -24.63
C PHE A 399 -4.84 0.43 -25.16
N SER A 400 -3.94 -0.08 -24.32
CA SER A 400 -2.60 -0.52 -24.73
C SER A 400 -2.56 -1.95 -25.31
N TYR A 401 -3.65 -2.70 -25.14
CA TYR A 401 -3.81 -4.09 -25.59
C TYR A 401 -4.66 -4.18 -26.86
N GLU A 402 -4.41 -5.19 -27.69
CA GLU A 402 -5.25 -5.48 -28.85
C GLU A 402 -6.52 -6.24 -28.47
N VAL A 403 -6.41 -7.12 -27.47
CA VAL A 403 -7.51 -7.93 -26.96
C VAL A 403 -7.53 -7.81 -25.44
N VAL A 404 -8.71 -7.58 -24.87
CA VAL A 404 -8.89 -7.47 -23.42
C VAL A 404 -10.01 -8.36 -22.93
N MET A 405 -9.79 -8.92 -21.74
CA MET A 405 -10.79 -9.59 -20.93
C MET A 405 -11.09 -8.70 -19.72
N LEU A 406 -12.31 -8.18 -19.64
CA LEU A 406 -12.79 -7.34 -18.55
C LEU A 406 -13.68 -8.19 -17.65
N VAL A 407 -13.29 -8.42 -16.41
CA VAL A 407 -14.05 -9.25 -15.45
C VAL A 407 -14.51 -8.38 -14.28
N GLY A 408 -15.81 -8.13 -14.20
CA GLY A 408 -16.45 -7.40 -13.11
C GLY A 408 -17.23 -8.33 -12.19
N ALA A 409 -17.13 -8.13 -10.86
CA ALA A 409 -17.95 -8.85 -9.89
C ALA A 409 -18.76 -7.89 -9.00
N GLY A 410 -20.09 -8.03 -9.00
CA GLY A 410 -21.01 -7.13 -8.27
C GLY A 410 -20.87 -5.67 -8.73
N ILE A 411 -20.75 -4.75 -7.76
CA ILE A 411 -20.50 -3.31 -8.02
C ILE A 411 -19.13 -3.04 -8.67
N GLY A 412 -18.24 -4.05 -8.69
CA GLY A 412 -16.94 -3.98 -9.35
C GLY A 412 -17.03 -3.81 -10.87
N VAL A 413 -18.22 -3.78 -11.46
CA VAL A 413 -18.43 -3.46 -12.87
C VAL A 413 -18.22 -1.98 -13.22
N THR A 414 -18.32 -1.09 -12.22
CA THR A 414 -18.25 0.37 -12.38
C THR A 414 -17.07 0.92 -13.20
N PRO A 415 -15.79 0.50 -13.04
CA PRO A 415 -14.70 0.97 -13.91
C PRO A 415 -14.93 0.62 -15.38
N PHE A 416 -15.53 -0.54 -15.65
CA PHE A 416 -15.77 -1.01 -17.01
C PHE A 416 -16.89 -0.24 -17.70
N ALA A 417 -17.81 0.39 -16.95
CA ALA A 417 -18.79 1.33 -17.52
C ALA A 417 -18.10 2.48 -18.26
N SER A 418 -17.15 3.13 -17.58
CA SER A 418 -16.37 4.25 -18.14
C SER A 418 -15.54 3.80 -19.35
N ILE A 419 -14.92 2.61 -19.25
CA ILE A 419 -14.14 2.03 -20.33
C ILE A 419 -15.01 1.78 -21.56
N LEU A 420 -16.12 1.05 -21.42
CA LEU A 420 -16.97 0.67 -22.55
C LEU A 420 -17.56 1.91 -23.26
N LYS A 421 -17.98 2.92 -22.49
CA LYS A 421 -18.43 4.21 -23.05
C LYS A 421 -17.32 4.93 -23.82
N SER A 422 -16.12 5.04 -23.25
CA SER A 422 -14.99 5.72 -23.91
C SER A 422 -14.53 4.97 -25.17
N VAL A 423 -14.53 3.63 -25.13
CA VAL A 423 -14.25 2.81 -26.32
C VAL A 423 -15.22 3.15 -27.43
N TRP A 424 -16.52 3.27 -27.11
CA TRP A 424 -17.52 3.69 -28.08
C TRP A 424 -17.26 5.08 -28.64
N TYR A 425 -17.01 6.09 -27.80
CA TYR A 425 -16.71 7.46 -28.27
C TYR A 425 -15.48 7.50 -29.18
N LYS A 426 -14.41 6.79 -28.82
CA LYS A 426 -13.17 6.72 -29.63
C LYS A 426 -13.40 6.00 -30.95
N TYR A 427 -14.24 4.97 -30.96
CA TYR A 427 -14.62 4.27 -32.18
C TYR A 427 -15.46 5.16 -33.10
N CYS A 428 -16.46 5.85 -32.55
CA CYS A 428 -17.31 6.80 -33.28
C CYS A 428 -16.52 7.94 -33.92
N ASN A 429 -15.56 8.49 -33.19
CA ASN A 429 -14.73 9.61 -33.64
C ASN A 429 -13.55 9.17 -34.52
N LYS A 430 -13.47 7.89 -34.94
CA LYS A 430 -12.39 7.30 -35.74
C LYS A 430 -11.00 7.67 -35.20
N ALA A 431 -10.79 7.48 -33.90
CA ALA A 431 -9.52 7.82 -33.27
C ALA A 431 -8.34 7.10 -33.98
N PRO A 432 -7.33 7.84 -34.48
CA PRO A 432 -6.34 7.31 -35.43
C PRO A 432 -5.40 6.22 -34.87
N ASN A 433 -5.42 5.96 -33.56
CA ASN A 433 -4.45 5.11 -32.87
C ASN A 433 -5.09 4.06 -31.92
N LEU A 434 -6.36 3.66 -32.14
CA LEU A 434 -6.99 2.65 -31.28
C LEU A 434 -6.41 1.26 -31.59
N ARG A 435 -5.57 0.73 -30.70
CA ARG A 435 -5.02 -0.65 -30.80
C ARG A 435 -6.03 -1.73 -30.47
N LEU A 436 -7.02 -1.39 -29.64
CA LEU A 436 -8.01 -2.33 -29.14
C LEU A 436 -8.95 -2.79 -30.26
N LYS A 437 -8.98 -4.10 -30.50
CA LYS A 437 -9.75 -4.76 -31.57
C LYS A 437 -10.89 -5.61 -31.05
N LYS A 438 -10.77 -6.16 -29.83
CA LYS A 438 -11.76 -7.10 -29.27
C LYS A 438 -11.84 -6.97 -27.75
N ILE A 439 -13.06 -6.95 -27.22
CA ILE A 439 -13.36 -6.95 -25.79
C ILE A 439 -14.18 -8.19 -25.45
N TYR A 440 -13.71 -8.96 -24.48
CA TYR A 440 -14.49 -9.99 -23.78
C TYR A 440 -14.86 -9.47 -22.40
N PHE A 441 -16.14 -9.22 -22.16
CA PHE A 441 -16.65 -8.68 -20.92
C PHE A 441 -17.40 -9.76 -20.14
N TYR A 442 -16.97 -10.02 -18.91
CA TYR A 442 -17.60 -11.00 -18.02
C TYR A 442 -18.13 -10.27 -16.80
N TRP A 443 -19.43 -10.39 -16.55
CA TRP A 443 -20.05 -9.79 -15.38
C TRP A 443 -20.67 -10.84 -14.48
N LEU A 444 -20.13 -10.97 -13.26
CA LEU A 444 -20.58 -11.94 -12.28
C LEU A 444 -21.35 -11.23 -11.16
N CYS A 445 -22.63 -11.57 -10.98
CA CYS A 445 -23.43 -11.09 -9.85
C CYS A 445 -24.08 -12.25 -9.10
N ARG A 446 -24.47 -12.00 -7.85
CA ARG A 446 -25.23 -12.93 -7.03
C ARG A 446 -26.72 -12.62 -6.99
N ASP A 447 -27.10 -11.43 -7.42
CA ASP A 447 -28.46 -10.89 -7.34
C ASP A 447 -28.85 -10.36 -8.71
N THR A 448 -30.09 -10.62 -9.11
CA THR A 448 -30.64 -10.22 -10.40
C THR A 448 -30.85 -8.72 -10.50
N HIS A 449 -31.23 -8.05 -9.40
CA HIS A 449 -31.47 -6.59 -9.39
C HIS A 449 -30.19 -5.77 -9.56
N ALA A 450 -29.03 -6.39 -9.33
CA ALA A 450 -27.74 -5.73 -9.58
C ALA A 450 -27.50 -5.50 -11.08
N PHE A 451 -28.23 -6.20 -11.96
CA PHE A 451 -28.06 -6.12 -13.41
C PHE A 451 -28.71 -4.89 -14.06
N GLU A 452 -29.76 -4.35 -13.46
CA GLU A 452 -30.67 -3.39 -14.11
C GLU A 452 -29.96 -2.12 -14.60
N TRP A 453 -29.20 -1.41 -13.76
CA TRP A 453 -28.60 -0.12 -14.16
C TRP A 453 -27.53 -0.23 -15.27
N PHE A 454 -26.85 -1.37 -15.36
CA PHE A 454 -25.78 -1.57 -16.34
C PHE A 454 -26.27 -2.29 -17.60
N ALA A 455 -27.39 -3.02 -17.50
CA ALA A 455 -28.05 -3.63 -18.64
C ALA A 455 -28.43 -2.57 -19.68
N ASP A 456 -28.95 -1.41 -19.25
CA ASP A 456 -29.26 -0.27 -20.14
C ASP A 456 -28.05 0.19 -20.95
N LEU A 457 -26.87 0.25 -20.32
CA LEU A 457 -25.63 0.61 -21.00
C LEU A 457 -25.22 -0.47 -22.02
N LEU A 458 -25.33 -1.75 -21.66
CA LEU A 458 -25.01 -2.84 -22.58
C LEU A 458 -25.97 -2.87 -23.77
N GLN A 459 -27.26 -2.65 -23.54
CA GLN A 459 -28.26 -2.60 -24.60
C GLN A 459 -27.98 -1.46 -25.57
N LEU A 460 -27.68 -0.27 -25.04
CA LEU A 460 -27.30 0.89 -25.85
C LEU A 460 -26.08 0.58 -26.72
N LEU A 461 -25.03 -0.02 -26.14
CA LEU A 461 -23.82 -0.39 -26.87
C LEU A 461 -24.10 -1.47 -27.94
N GLU A 462 -24.98 -2.43 -27.65
CA GLU A 462 -25.34 -3.49 -28.58
C GLU A 462 -26.05 -2.94 -29.83
N THR A 463 -27.07 -2.09 -29.62
CA THR A 463 -27.80 -1.43 -30.73
C THR A 463 -26.83 -0.59 -31.57
N GLN A 464 -26.00 0.19 -30.91
CA GLN A 464 -25.01 1.06 -31.55
C GLN A 464 -23.95 0.29 -32.36
N MET A 465 -23.49 -0.87 -31.88
CA MET A 465 -22.54 -1.71 -32.62
C MET A 465 -23.19 -2.42 -33.81
N GLN A 466 -24.47 -2.78 -33.71
CA GLN A 466 -25.25 -3.34 -34.81
C GLN A 466 -25.40 -2.31 -35.95
N GLU A 467 -25.72 -1.06 -35.64
CA GLU A 467 -25.82 0.02 -36.64
C GLU A 467 -24.53 0.24 -37.44
N LYS A 468 -23.37 -0.07 -36.86
CA LYS A 468 -22.06 0.08 -37.51
C LYS A 468 -21.48 -1.23 -38.07
N ASN A 469 -22.26 -2.31 -38.16
CA ASN A 469 -21.82 -3.62 -38.64
C ASN A 469 -20.55 -4.15 -37.92
N ASN A 470 -20.38 -3.85 -36.63
CA ASN A 470 -19.24 -4.33 -35.84
C ASN A 470 -19.68 -5.09 -34.59
N THR A 471 -20.62 -6.01 -34.78
CA THR A 471 -21.15 -6.88 -33.70
C THR A 471 -20.08 -7.76 -33.06
N GLY A 472 -19.00 -8.04 -33.80
CA GLY A 472 -17.87 -8.85 -33.33
C GLY A 472 -16.92 -8.11 -32.39
N PHE A 473 -17.09 -6.82 -32.09
CA PHE A 473 -16.11 -6.06 -31.30
C PHE A 473 -16.24 -6.29 -29.78
N LEU A 474 -17.45 -6.33 -29.25
CA LEU A 474 -17.75 -6.57 -27.84
C LEU A 474 -18.51 -7.89 -27.70
N SER A 475 -17.93 -8.83 -26.98
CA SER A 475 -18.64 -10.04 -26.52
C SER A 475 -18.80 -9.91 -25.02
N TYR A 476 -20.03 -9.91 -24.53
CA TYR A 476 -20.31 -9.90 -23.10
C TYR A 476 -20.96 -11.21 -22.65
N ASN A 477 -20.62 -11.66 -21.45
CA ASN A 477 -21.20 -12.83 -20.81
C ASN A 477 -21.59 -12.45 -19.38
N ILE A 478 -22.89 -12.61 -19.07
CA ILE A 478 -23.46 -12.28 -17.76
C ILE A 478 -23.66 -13.59 -17.01
N TYR A 479 -23.17 -13.66 -15.77
CA TYR A 479 -23.24 -14.84 -14.92
C TYR A 479 -23.98 -14.56 -13.62
N LEU A 480 -25.09 -15.28 -13.40
CA LEU A 480 -25.79 -15.31 -12.13
C LEU A 480 -25.27 -16.46 -11.26
N THR A 481 -24.57 -16.08 -10.19
CA THR A 481 -23.87 -17.02 -9.29
C THR A 481 -24.66 -17.37 -8.03
N GLY A 482 -25.73 -16.61 -7.72
CA GLY A 482 -26.69 -16.92 -6.67
C GLY A 482 -28.05 -17.11 -7.31
N TRP A 483 -28.57 -18.33 -7.28
CA TRP A 483 -29.86 -18.69 -7.87
C TRP A 483 -30.52 -19.77 -7.00
N ASP A 484 -31.86 -19.79 -7.02
CA ASP A 484 -32.68 -20.82 -6.38
C ASP A 484 -33.41 -21.69 -7.42
N GLU A 485 -33.94 -22.83 -7.01
CA GLU A 485 -34.62 -23.77 -7.91
C GLU A 485 -35.88 -23.17 -8.57
N SER A 486 -36.55 -22.22 -7.91
CA SER A 486 -37.75 -21.59 -8.45
C SER A 486 -37.42 -20.60 -9.58
N GLN A 487 -36.34 -19.85 -9.42
CA GLN A 487 -35.77 -18.95 -10.39
C GLN A 487 -35.27 -19.73 -11.61
N ALA A 488 -34.48 -20.79 -11.41
CA ALA A 488 -34.02 -21.64 -12.51
C ALA A 488 -35.18 -22.24 -13.33
N SER A 489 -36.27 -22.63 -12.66
CA SER A 489 -37.47 -23.16 -13.32
C SER A 489 -38.18 -22.11 -14.17
N HIS A 490 -38.39 -20.89 -13.64
CA HIS A 490 -38.95 -19.77 -14.41
C HIS A 490 -38.10 -19.45 -15.65
N PHE A 491 -36.77 -19.47 -15.53
CA PHE A 491 -35.89 -19.15 -16.64
C PHE A 491 -35.78 -20.25 -17.71
N ALA A 492 -35.89 -21.52 -17.33
CA ALA A 492 -35.90 -22.62 -18.28
C ALA A 492 -37.14 -22.57 -19.19
N VAL A 493 -38.28 -22.15 -18.64
CA VAL A 493 -39.55 -22.01 -19.38
C VAL A 493 -39.46 -20.90 -20.44
N HIS A 494 -38.75 -19.81 -20.14
CA HIS A 494 -38.57 -18.69 -21.06
C HIS A 494 -37.26 -18.76 -21.86
N HIS A 495 -36.60 -19.92 -21.91
CA HIS A 495 -35.34 -20.05 -22.65
C HIS A 495 -35.51 -19.83 -24.15
N ASP A 496 -36.67 -20.10 -24.74
CA ASP A 496 -36.87 -19.96 -26.19
C ASP A 496 -37.14 -18.52 -26.65
N GLU A 497 -37.22 -17.56 -25.73
CA GLU A 497 -37.38 -16.15 -26.07
C GLU A 497 -36.09 -15.54 -26.67
N GLU A 498 -36.24 -14.61 -27.62
CA GLU A 498 -35.10 -13.95 -28.30
C GLU A 498 -34.27 -13.04 -27.38
N LYS A 499 -34.88 -12.54 -26.30
CA LYS A 499 -34.23 -11.66 -25.33
C LYS A 499 -34.23 -12.31 -23.96
N ASP A 500 -33.19 -12.01 -23.19
CA ASP A 500 -33.06 -12.44 -21.82
C ASP A 500 -34.14 -11.81 -20.93
N VAL A 501 -34.84 -12.63 -20.14
CA VAL A 501 -35.96 -12.19 -19.29
C VAL A 501 -35.52 -11.26 -18.15
N ILE A 502 -34.26 -11.37 -17.71
CA ILE A 502 -33.73 -10.59 -16.58
C ILE A 502 -33.18 -9.25 -17.07
N THR A 503 -32.40 -9.28 -18.15
CA THR A 503 -31.62 -8.11 -18.61
C THR A 503 -32.19 -7.44 -19.85
N GLY A 504 -33.10 -8.09 -20.58
CA GLY A 504 -33.65 -7.59 -21.85
C GLY A 504 -32.65 -7.60 -23.02
N LEU A 505 -31.46 -8.18 -22.82
CA LEU A 505 -30.37 -8.25 -23.80
C LEU A 505 -30.52 -9.46 -24.74
N LYS A 506 -29.91 -9.43 -25.93
CA LYS A 506 -29.91 -10.62 -26.82
C LYS A 506 -29.08 -11.76 -26.27
N GLN A 507 -27.97 -11.46 -25.59
CA GLN A 507 -27.17 -12.47 -24.91
C GLN A 507 -27.87 -12.91 -23.62
N LYS A 508 -28.11 -14.22 -23.51
CA LYS A 508 -28.75 -14.82 -22.34
C LYS A 508 -27.82 -14.86 -21.12
N THR A 509 -28.40 -14.71 -19.94
CA THR A 509 -27.72 -14.85 -18.66
C THR A 509 -27.34 -16.32 -18.43
N LEU A 510 -26.07 -16.55 -18.10
CA LEU A 510 -25.52 -17.87 -17.79
C LEU A 510 -25.57 -18.14 -16.29
N TYR A 511 -25.81 -19.40 -15.90
CA TYR A 511 -25.97 -19.78 -14.50
C TYR A 511 -24.72 -20.45 -13.96
N GLY A 512 -24.40 -20.14 -12.70
CA GLY A 512 -23.22 -20.67 -12.02
C GLY A 512 -21.96 -19.85 -12.31
N ARG A 513 -20.79 -20.49 -12.18
CA ARG A 513 -19.50 -19.83 -12.34
C ARG A 513 -18.91 -20.09 -13.73
N PRO A 514 -18.25 -19.10 -14.35
CA PRO A 514 -17.55 -19.33 -15.61
C PRO A 514 -16.51 -20.43 -15.48
N ASN A 515 -16.44 -21.31 -16.48
CA ASN A 515 -15.33 -22.25 -16.58
C ASN A 515 -14.11 -21.52 -17.17
N TRP A 516 -13.37 -20.84 -16.29
CA TRP A 516 -12.23 -20.01 -16.70
C TRP A 516 -11.15 -20.76 -17.48
N ASP A 517 -10.96 -22.07 -17.24
CA ASP A 517 -9.98 -22.86 -18.00
C ASP A 517 -10.38 -22.95 -19.49
N ASN A 518 -11.65 -23.25 -19.76
CA ASN A 518 -12.18 -23.32 -21.12
C ASN A 518 -12.22 -21.94 -21.80
N GLU A 519 -12.61 -20.88 -21.07
CA GLU A 519 -12.65 -19.53 -21.61
C GLU A 519 -11.26 -19.06 -22.04
N PHE A 520 -10.23 -19.26 -21.19
CA PHE A 520 -8.86 -18.88 -21.52
C PHE A 520 -8.29 -19.69 -22.69
N LYS A 521 -8.56 -20.99 -22.76
CA LYS A 521 -8.15 -21.83 -23.90
C LYS A 521 -8.80 -21.39 -25.21
N THR A 522 -10.10 -21.10 -25.18
CA THR A 522 -10.86 -20.62 -26.35
C THR A 522 -10.37 -19.27 -26.82
N ILE A 523 -10.15 -18.32 -25.90
CA ILE A 523 -9.64 -17.00 -26.25
C ILE A 523 -8.19 -17.09 -26.76
N GLY A 524 -7.38 -17.96 -26.16
CA GLY A 524 -6.01 -18.19 -26.60
C GLY A 524 -5.93 -18.76 -28.02
N SER A 525 -6.80 -19.70 -28.36
CA SER A 525 -6.83 -20.27 -29.72
C SER A 525 -7.36 -19.29 -30.77
N GLN A 526 -8.27 -18.38 -30.39
CA GLN A 526 -8.80 -17.34 -31.29
C GLN A 526 -7.80 -16.22 -31.59
N HIS A 527 -6.86 -15.95 -30.69
CA HIS A 527 -5.92 -14.82 -30.80
C HIS A 527 -4.46 -15.25 -30.67
N PRO A 528 -3.91 -16.07 -31.60
CA PRO A 528 -2.54 -16.55 -31.53
C PRO A 528 -1.54 -15.38 -31.60
N ASN A 529 -0.42 -15.51 -30.89
CA ASN A 529 0.69 -14.54 -30.86
C ASN A 529 0.31 -13.15 -30.33
N THR A 530 -0.76 -13.05 -29.52
CA THR A 530 -1.22 -11.78 -28.95
C THR A 530 -0.95 -11.67 -27.45
N ARG A 531 -0.84 -10.44 -26.97
CA ARG A 531 -0.81 -10.13 -25.53
C ARG A 531 -2.21 -9.70 -25.11
N ILE A 532 -2.85 -10.53 -24.30
CA ILE A 532 -4.25 -10.34 -23.87
C ILE A 532 -4.25 -9.74 -22.48
N GLY A 533 -4.86 -8.56 -22.33
CA GLY A 533 -4.98 -7.87 -21.05
C GLY A 533 -6.17 -8.39 -20.26
N VAL A 534 -5.95 -9.00 -19.10
CA VAL A 534 -7.02 -9.51 -18.23
C VAL A 534 -7.18 -8.54 -17.05
N PHE A 535 -8.27 -7.80 -17.02
CA PHE A 535 -8.58 -6.81 -16.00
C PHE A 535 -9.67 -7.32 -15.07
N LEU A 536 -9.40 -7.38 -13.78
CA LEU A 536 -10.37 -7.78 -12.76
C LEU A 536 -10.68 -6.62 -11.82
N CYS A 537 -11.96 -6.37 -11.61
CA CYS A 537 -12.46 -5.62 -10.47
C CYS A 537 -13.47 -6.47 -9.70
N GLY A 538 -13.03 -7.05 -8.58
CA GLY A 538 -13.80 -8.05 -7.84
C GLY A 538 -13.09 -8.63 -6.61
N PRO A 539 -13.64 -9.69 -6.00
CA PRO A 539 -13.12 -10.26 -4.76
C PRO A 539 -11.75 -10.94 -4.93
N GLU A 540 -10.95 -10.95 -3.86
CA GLU A 540 -9.59 -11.53 -3.85
C GLU A 540 -9.55 -12.98 -4.33
N ALA A 541 -10.52 -13.80 -3.93
CA ALA A 541 -10.57 -15.21 -4.32
C ALA A 541 -10.68 -15.38 -5.84
N LEU A 542 -11.43 -14.50 -6.52
CA LEU A 542 -11.51 -14.49 -7.98
C LEU A 542 -10.22 -13.97 -8.60
N ALA A 543 -9.55 -13.02 -7.96
CA ALA A 543 -8.24 -12.54 -8.39
C ALA A 543 -7.19 -13.66 -8.39
N ASP A 544 -7.15 -14.46 -7.33
CA ASP A 544 -6.23 -15.60 -7.23
C ASP A 544 -6.52 -16.64 -8.32
N THR A 545 -7.79 -16.94 -8.59
CA THR A 545 -8.19 -17.85 -9.67
C THR A 545 -7.76 -17.32 -11.03
N LEU A 546 -8.11 -16.09 -11.38
CA LEU A 546 -7.79 -15.51 -12.70
C LEU A 546 -6.28 -15.34 -12.88
N ASN A 547 -5.55 -14.96 -11.83
CA ASN A 547 -4.09 -14.85 -11.92
C ASN A 547 -3.44 -16.21 -12.20
N LYS A 548 -3.89 -17.28 -11.53
CA LYS A 548 -3.45 -18.66 -11.82
C LYS A 548 -3.76 -19.03 -13.27
N GLN A 549 -4.97 -18.74 -13.75
CA GLN A 549 -5.36 -19.03 -15.14
C GLN A 549 -4.51 -18.27 -16.16
N CYS A 550 -4.19 -17.00 -15.90
CA CYS A 550 -3.30 -16.22 -16.75
C CYS A 550 -1.89 -16.86 -16.85
N ILE A 551 -1.35 -17.35 -15.73
CA ILE A 551 -0.01 -17.97 -15.71
C ILE A 551 -0.02 -19.34 -16.42
N SER A 552 -1.05 -20.15 -16.18
CA SER A 552 -1.16 -21.51 -16.75
C SER A 552 -1.42 -21.51 -18.25
N ASN A 553 -2.22 -20.57 -18.75
CA ASN A 553 -2.61 -20.50 -20.17
C ASN A 553 -1.75 -19.54 -21.00
N SER A 554 -0.70 -18.95 -20.43
CA SER A 554 0.29 -18.19 -21.20
C SER A 554 1.32 -19.14 -21.80
N ASP A 555 1.84 -18.81 -22.98
CA ASP A 555 2.96 -19.52 -23.60
C ASP A 555 4.31 -19.05 -23.04
N SER A 556 5.31 -19.95 -23.10
CA SER A 556 6.68 -19.66 -22.64
C SER A 556 7.54 -18.95 -23.69
N GLY A 557 7.18 -19.05 -24.98
CA GLY A 557 7.92 -18.43 -26.08
C GLY A 557 7.47 -17.00 -26.36
N PRO A 558 8.34 -16.10 -26.84
CA PRO A 558 8.01 -14.68 -27.08
C PRO A 558 7.02 -14.45 -28.23
N ARG A 559 6.76 -15.48 -29.04
CA ARG A 559 5.78 -15.48 -30.13
C ARG A 559 4.48 -16.20 -29.77
N GLY A 560 4.26 -16.58 -28.52
CA GLY A 560 3.02 -17.24 -28.10
C GLY A 560 1.97 -16.27 -27.56
N VAL A 561 0.85 -16.82 -27.10
CA VAL A 561 -0.22 -16.05 -26.43
C VAL A 561 0.21 -15.75 -25.00
N HIS A 562 0.05 -14.51 -24.57
CA HIS A 562 0.38 -14.12 -23.20
C HIS A 562 -0.79 -13.41 -22.54
N PHE A 563 -1.34 -14.03 -21.49
CA PHE A 563 -2.35 -13.43 -20.64
C PHE A 563 -1.70 -12.61 -19.54
N ILE A 564 -2.04 -11.33 -19.48
CA ILE A 564 -1.45 -10.35 -18.56
C ILE A 564 -2.50 -9.93 -17.55
N PHE A 565 -2.35 -10.42 -16.32
CA PHE A 565 -3.27 -10.12 -15.24
C PHE A 565 -3.04 -8.72 -14.65
N ASN A 566 -4.12 -7.95 -14.58
CA ASN A 566 -4.21 -6.62 -14.00
C ASN A 566 -5.39 -6.61 -13.02
N LYS A 567 -5.13 -6.26 -11.77
CA LYS A 567 -6.15 -6.23 -10.72
C LYS A 567 -6.39 -4.80 -10.27
N GLU A 568 -7.66 -4.40 -10.29
CA GLU A 568 -8.13 -3.19 -9.63
C GLU A 568 -8.10 -3.36 -8.11
N ASN A 569 -7.51 -2.38 -7.42
CA ASN A 569 -7.47 -2.35 -5.96
C ASN A 569 -8.24 -1.12 -5.49
N PHE A 570 -9.47 -1.33 -5.02
CA PHE A 570 -10.26 -0.32 -4.31
C PHE A 570 -10.24 -0.59 -2.80
#